data_AF-A0AAP3CNH5-F1
#
_entry.id   AF-A0AAP3CNH5-F1
#
_cell.length_a   1.000
_cell.length_b   1.000
_cell.length_c   1.000
_cell.angle_alpha   90.00
_cell.angle_beta   90.00
_cell.angle_gamma   90.00
#
_symmetry.space_group_name_H-M   'P 1'
#
loop_
_entity.id
_entity.type
_entity.pdbx_description
1 polymer ?
#
loop_
_entity_poly.entity_id
_entity_poly.type
_entity_poly.pdbx_seq_one_letter_code
_entity_poly.pdbx_strand_id
1 'polypeptide(L)'
;MDKETYIYKVKNGLKGVSDSEAMIEEIENHIEHHLFHSIQEGKSEAEAMECLLREFGTPDEIVSSFQKEQPVSARTFLLFHLFCNSALFAAGITITVLHAWLESPFVHAVWKGISVSVWLILAAYILYWVLIGYQGVREFGQRGERLVLHTILISMVPNVIFMFVFLFDLVPAALFQSLLTPWFIGACACATLLFPACGRIGCYFGRRQLA
;
A
#
# COMPACT_ATOMS: atom_id res chain seq x y z
N MET A 1 -5.97 -18.53 -36.21
CA MET A 1 -5.40 -17.30 -35.58
C MET A 1 -3.98 -17.64 -35.20
N ASP A 2 -3.00 -16.78 -35.50
CA ASP A 2 -1.59 -17.03 -35.18
C ASP A 2 -1.22 -16.46 -33.79
N LYS A 3 -0.03 -16.86 -33.30
CA LYS A 3 0.50 -16.43 -31.99
C LYS A 3 0.58 -14.90 -31.89
N GLU A 4 1.11 -14.26 -32.92
CA GLU A 4 1.33 -12.81 -32.94
C GLU A 4 0.02 -12.03 -32.87
N THR A 5 -1.02 -12.46 -33.59
CA THR A 5 -2.35 -11.83 -33.53
C THR A 5 -3.01 -12.05 -32.18
N TYR A 6 -2.85 -13.23 -31.58
CA TYR A 6 -3.39 -13.52 -30.25
C TYR A 6 -2.79 -12.58 -29.19
N ILE A 7 -1.45 -12.53 -29.11
CA ILE A 7 -0.73 -11.68 -28.16
C ILE A 7 -1.05 -10.21 -28.40
N TYR A 8 -1.08 -9.77 -29.67
CA TYR A 8 -1.42 -8.39 -30.01
C TYR A 8 -2.81 -8.00 -29.50
N LYS A 9 -3.83 -8.86 -29.67
CA LYS A 9 -5.19 -8.58 -29.20
C LYS A 9 -5.28 -8.52 -27.68
N VAL A 10 -4.63 -9.44 -26.98
CA VAL A 10 -4.56 -9.42 -25.50
C VAL A 10 -3.87 -8.14 -25.02
N LYS A 11 -2.71 -7.80 -25.59
CA LYS A 11 -1.95 -6.59 -25.25
C LYS A 11 -2.74 -5.31 -25.50
N ASN A 12 -3.47 -5.24 -26.60
CA ASN A 12 -4.26 -4.06 -26.96
C ASN A 12 -5.55 -3.95 -26.14
N GLY A 13 -6.14 -5.07 -25.71
CA GLY A 13 -7.29 -5.09 -24.80
C GLY A 13 -6.94 -4.78 -23.34
N LEU A 14 -5.71 -5.08 -22.93
CA LEU A 14 -5.17 -4.76 -21.60
C LEU A 14 -4.53 -3.36 -21.52
N LYS A 15 -4.35 -2.66 -22.64
CA LYS A 15 -3.89 -1.25 -22.66
C LYS A 15 -4.90 -0.37 -21.93
N GLY A 16 -4.50 0.13 -20.76
CA GLY A 16 -5.31 0.99 -19.91
C GLY A 16 -5.70 0.39 -18.57
N VAL A 17 -5.47 -0.91 -18.35
CA VAL A 17 -5.53 -1.51 -17.01
C VAL A 17 -4.26 -1.14 -16.24
N SER A 18 -4.40 -0.67 -15.00
CA SER A 18 -3.24 -0.39 -14.12
C SER A 18 -2.41 -1.66 -13.92
N ASP A 19 -1.08 -1.54 -13.96
CA ASP A 19 -0.13 -2.68 -13.96
C ASP A 19 -0.10 -3.55 -15.24
N SER A 20 -0.64 -3.06 -16.37
CA SER A 20 -0.69 -3.80 -17.64
C SER A 20 0.65 -4.36 -18.12
N GLU A 21 1.78 -3.66 -17.97
CA GLU A 21 3.06 -4.16 -18.50
C GLU A 21 3.56 -5.45 -17.83
N ALA A 22 3.40 -5.57 -16.51
CA ALA A 22 3.82 -6.76 -15.76
C ALA A 22 2.92 -7.96 -16.09
N MET A 23 1.62 -7.72 -16.12
CA MET A 23 0.62 -8.72 -16.46
C MET A 23 0.78 -9.19 -17.89
N ILE A 24 1.01 -8.27 -18.83
CA ILE A 24 1.26 -8.58 -20.24
C ILE A 24 2.52 -9.45 -20.35
N GLU A 25 3.60 -9.11 -19.64
CA GLU A 25 4.84 -9.91 -19.62
C GLU A 25 4.63 -11.31 -19.03
N GLU A 26 3.87 -11.43 -17.94
CA GLU A 26 3.55 -12.73 -17.33
C GLU A 26 2.66 -13.59 -18.24
N ILE A 27 1.64 -12.99 -18.86
CA ILE A 27 0.75 -13.65 -19.81
C ILE A 27 1.51 -14.07 -21.07
N GLU A 28 2.38 -13.21 -21.61
CA GLU A 28 3.25 -13.51 -22.74
C GLU A 28 4.15 -14.71 -22.43
N ASN A 29 4.81 -14.71 -21.26
CA ASN A 29 5.66 -15.83 -20.82
C ASN A 29 4.87 -17.14 -20.67
N HIS A 30 3.66 -17.07 -20.10
CA HIS A 30 2.84 -18.26 -19.87
C HIS A 30 2.31 -18.86 -21.19
N ILE A 31 1.87 -18.01 -22.12
CA ILE A 31 1.48 -18.39 -23.49
C ILE A 31 2.66 -19.01 -24.23
N GLU A 32 3.84 -18.39 -24.14
CA GLU A 32 5.04 -18.86 -24.82
C GLU A 32 5.49 -20.22 -24.28
N HIS A 33 5.49 -20.41 -22.96
CA HIS A 33 5.81 -21.68 -22.33
C HIS A 33 4.82 -22.78 -22.76
N HIS A 34 3.52 -22.48 -22.81
CA HIS A 34 2.50 -23.44 -23.20
C HIS A 34 2.61 -23.87 -24.67
N LEU A 35 2.86 -22.91 -25.57
CA LEU A 35 3.10 -23.19 -26.99
C LEU A 35 4.37 -24.01 -27.19
N PHE A 36 5.46 -23.65 -26.50
CA PHE A 36 6.72 -24.38 -26.57
C PHE A 36 6.58 -25.83 -26.10
N HIS A 37 5.88 -26.05 -24.98
CA HIS A 37 5.61 -27.40 -24.47
C HIS A 37 4.76 -28.22 -25.45
N SER A 38 3.71 -27.63 -26.01
CA SER A 38 2.84 -28.30 -26.98
C SER A 38 3.58 -28.73 -28.26
N ILE A 39 4.51 -27.90 -28.74
CA ILE A 39 5.36 -28.21 -29.89
C ILE A 39 6.37 -29.31 -29.54
N GLN A 40 6.94 -29.32 -28.33
CA GLN A 40 7.80 -30.40 -27.85
C GLN A 40 7.09 -31.75 -27.75
N GLU A 41 5.80 -31.75 -27.44
CA GLU A 41 4.96 -32.96 -27.46
C GLU A 41 4.66 -33.47 -28.88
N GLY A 42 5.18 -32.80 -29.93
CA GLY A 42 5.02 -33.20 -31.32
C GLY A 42 3.75 -32.67 -31.99
N LYS A 43 3.02 -31.74 -31.35
CA LYS A 43 1.85 -31.11 -31.95
C LYS A 43 2.28 -30.12 -33.03
N SER A 44 1.50 -30.02 -34.09
CA SER A 44 1.66 -28.95 -35.08
C SER A 44 1.31 -27.60 -34.46
N GLU A 45 1.82 -26.51 -35.06
CA GLU A 45 1.54 -25.15 -34.58
C GLU A 45 0.03 -24.83 -34.54
N ALA A 46 -0.73 -25.40 -35.47
CA ALA A 46 -2.19 -25.27 -35.52
C ALA A 46 -2.87 -25.97 -34.32
N GLU A 47 -2.45 -27.20 -34.00
CA GLU A 47 -2.98 -27.96 -32.86
C GLU A 47 -2.55 -27.35 -31.52
N ALA A 48 -1.33 -26.85 -31.42
CA ALA A 48 -0.84 -26.13 -30.23
C ALA A 48 -1.67 -24.87 -29.96
N MET A 49 -2.05 -24.14 -31.01
CA MET A 49 -2.90 -22.95 -30.90
C MET A 49 -4.34 -23.30 -30.53
N GLU A 50 -4.87 -24.42 -31.03
CA GLU A 50 -6.20 -24.91 -30.67
C GLU A 50 -6.25 -25.38 -29.21
N CYS A 51 -5.22 -26.08 -28.73
CA CYS A 51 -5.05 -26.38 -27.30
C CYS A 51 -4.99 -25.10 -26.46
N LEU A 52 -4.22 -24.10 -26.88
CA LEU A 52 -4.13 -22.83 -26.17
C LEU A 52 -5.48 -22.13 -26.06
N LEU A 53 -6.24 -22.05 -27.15
CA LEU A 53 -7.58 -21.45 -27.14
C LEU A 53 -8.57 -22.19 -26.24
N ARG A 54 -8.43 -23.51 -26.14
CA ARG A 54 -9.29 -24.34 -25.29
C ARG A 54 -8.96 -24.22 -23.80
N GLU A 55 -7.69 -24.02 -23.46
CA GLU A 55 -7.24 -23.91 -22.07
C GLU A 55 -7.28 -22.47 -21.53
N PHE A 56 -6.85 -21.50 -22.33
CA PHE A 56 -6.76 -20.08 -21.93
C PHE A 56 -7.97 -19.26 -22.37
N GLY A 57 -8.77 -19.76 -23.31
CA GLY A 57 -9.90 -19.04 -23.88
C GLY A 57 -9.50 -18.05 -24.99
N THR A 58 -10.48 -17.30 -25.45
CA THR A 58 -10.28 -16.27 -26.48
C THR A 58 -9.62 -15.01 -25.87
N PRO A 59 -8.93 -14.18 -26.69
CA PRO A 59 -8.34 -12.92 -26.22
C PRO A 59 -9.35 -12.02 -25.49
N ASP A 60 -10.60 -11.99 -25.97
CA ASP A 60 -11.65 -11.16 -25.38
C ASP A 60 -12.10 -11.69 -24.01
N GLU A 61 -12.15 -13.02 -23.84
CA GLU A 61 -12.45 -13.66 -22.54
C GLU A 61 -11.36 -13.36 -21.52
N ILE A 62 -10.09 -13.49 -21.91
CA ILE A 62 -8.93 -13.12 -21.07
C ILE A 62 -9.00 -11.65 -20.66
N VAL A 63 -9.19 -10.74 -21.63
CA VAL A 63 -9.29 -9.31 -21.33
C VAL A 63 -10.46 -9.04 -20.38
N SER A 64 -11.60 -9.72 -20.56
CA SER A 64 -12.77 -9.55 -19.70
C SER A 64 -12.59 -10.09 -18.26
N SER A 65 -11.81 -11.16 -18.07
CA SER A 65 -11.53 -11.71 -16.73
C SER A 65 -10.63 -10.74 -15.95
N PHE A 66 -9.59 -10.22 -16.59
CA PHE A 66 -8.69 -9.22 -15.99
C PHE A 66 -9.36 -7.86 -15.75
N GLN A 67 -10.35 -7.47 -16.57
CA GLN A 67 -11.11 -6.23 -16.34
C GLN A 67 -12.14 -6.35 -15.20
N LYS A 68 -12.61 -7.55 -14.87
CA LYS A 68 -13.57 -7.77 -13.76
C LYS A 68 -12.89 -7.82 -12.39
N GLU A 69 -11.66 -8.30 -12.34
CA GLU A 69 -10.85 -8.37 -11.12
C GLU A 69 -9.84 -7.22 -11.07
N GLN A 70 -10.27 -5.95 -11.25
CA GLN A 70 -9.33 -4.84 -11.12
C GLN A 70 -8.75 -4.81 -9.71
N PRO A 71 -7.45 -5.09 -9.52
CA PRO A 71 -6.82 -4.91 -8.23
C PRO A 71 -6.89 -3.42 -7.86
N VAL A 72 -6.96 -3.11 -6.56
CA VAL A 72 -6.91 -1.73 -6.07
C VAL A 72 -5.73 -1.04 -6.73
N SER A 73 -5.96 0.08 -7.43
CA SER A 73 -4.85 0.73 -8.13
C SER A 73 -3.79 1.22 -7.13
N ALA A 74 -2.51 1.17 -7.53
CA ALA A 74 -1.40 1.68 -6.71
C ALA A 74 -1.62 3.13 -6.24
N ARG A 75 -2.25 3.95 -7.08
CA ARG A 75 -2.59 5.35 -6.76
C ARG A 75 -3.69 5.43 -5.69
N THR A 76 -4.72 4.58 -5.77
CA THR A 76 -5.78 4.51 -4.77
C THR A 76 -5.22 4.06 -3.42
N PHE A 77 -4.36 3.04 -3.42
CA PHE A 77 -3.66 2.57 -2.22
C PHE A 77 -2.85 3.70 -1.56
N LEU A 78 -2.03 4.42 -2.33
CA LEU A 78 -1.26 5.56 -1.84
C LEU A 78 -2.16 6.65 -1.25
N LEU A 79 -3.17 7.09 -2.01
CA LEU A 79 -4.05 8.19 -1.60
C LEU A 79 -4.86 7.83 -0.35
N PHE A 80 -5.31 6.59 -0.23
CA PHE A 80 -6.03 6.12 0.95
C PHE A 80 -5.16 6.22 2.20
N HIS A 81 -3.93 5.69 2.16
CA HIS A 81 -3.04 5.73 3.33
C HIS A 81 -2.56 7.15 3.66
N LEU A 82 -2.31 7.97 2.64
CA LEU A 82 -2.01 9.39 2.84
C LEU A 82 -3.18 10.13 3.50
N PHE A 83 -4.41 9.87 3.06
CA PHE A 83 -5.63 10.43 3.64
C PHE A 83 -5.80 9.99 5.09
N CYS A 84 -5.70 8.68 5.37
CA CYS A 84 -5.78 8.16 6.73
C CYS A 84 -4.74 8.80 7.65
N ASN A 85 -3.50 8.93 7.20
CA ASN A 85 -2.47 9.55 8.02
C ASN A 85 -2.73 11.05 8.25
N SER A 86 -3.13 11.77 7.21
CA SER A 86 -3.45 13.20 7.30
C SER A 86 -4.67 13.46 8.18
N ALA A 87 -5.66 12.56 8.16
CA ALA A 87 -6.84 12.63 9.01
C ALA A 87 -6.50 12.45 10.49
N LEU A 88 -5.55 11.57 10.84
CA LEU A 88 -5.06 11.42 12.21
C LEU A 88 -4.40 12.73 12.70
N PHE A 89 -3.61 13.39 11.86
CA PHE A 89 -3.05 14.71 12.17
C PHE A 89 -4.13 15.76 12.40
N ALA A 90 -5.08 15.86 11.47
CA ALA A 90 -6.17 16.82 11.57
C ALA A 90 -6.99 16.60 12.84
N ALA A 91 -7.27 15.33 13.19
CA ALA A 91 -7.96 14.97 14.42
C ALA A 91 -7.16 15.40 15.66
N GLY A 92 -5.85 15.13 15.70
CA GLY A 92 -4.97 15.55 16.80
C GLY A 92 -4.98 17.07 16.98
N ILE A 93 -4.78 17.83 15.90
CA ILE A 93 -4.82 19.30 15.91
C ILE A 93 -6.17 19.81 16.41
N THR A 94 -7.26 19.25 15.89
CA THR A 94 -8.63 19.65 16.27
C THR A 94 -8.86 19.44 17.76
N ILE A 95 -8.46 18.29 18.30
CA ILE A 95 -8.61 17.97 19.72
C ILE A 95 -7.78 18.93 20.58
N THR A 96 -6.55 19.26 20.18
CA THR A 96 -5.72 20.25 20.89
C THR A 96 -6.37 21.63 20.90
N VAL A 97 -6.87 22.11 19.75
CA VAL A 97 -7.52 23.43 19.67
C VAL A 97 -8.78 23.46 20.54
N LEU A 98 -9.60 22.41 20.47
CA LEU A 98 -10.78 22.29 21.32
C LEU A 98 -10.43 22.25 22.79
N HIS A 99 -9.38 21.54 23.20
CA HIS A 99 -8.96 21.50 24.61
C HIS A 99 -8.44 22.86 25.11
N ALA A 100 -7.74 23.60 24.26
CA ALA A 100 -7.19 24.90 24.62
C ALA A 100 -8.23 26.03 24.70
N TRP A 101 -9.33 25.94 23.93
CA TRP A 101 -10.31 27.03 23.81
C TRP A 101 -11.68 26.69 24.42
N LEU A 102 -11.96 25.41 24.65
CA LEU A 102 -13.25 24.92 25.13
C LEU A 102 -13.09 24.27 26.51
N GLU A 103 -13.64 24.89 27.55
CA GLU A 103 -13.68 24.34 28.91
C GLU A 103 -14.78 23.26 29.08
N SER A 104 -14.97 22.41 28.07
CA SER A 104 -15.97 21.35 28.11
C SER A 104 -15.45 20.13 28.88
N PRO A 105 -16.20 19.60 29.87
CA PRO A 105 -15.81 18.40 30.61
C PRO A 105 -15.64 17.17 29.70
N PHE A 106 -16.39 17.11 28.59
CA PHE A 106 -16.24 16.06 27.59
C PHE A 106 -14.87 16.12 26.90
N VAL A 107 -14.47 17.31 26.43
CA VAL A 107 -13.17 17.52 25.77
C VAL A 107 -12.03 17.19 26.72
N HIS A 108 -12.15 17.56 27.99
CA HIS A 108 -11.14 17.26 29.00
C HIS A 108 -11.03 15.74 29.30
N ALA A 109 -12.16 15.02 29.34
CA ALA A 109 -12.17 13.57 29.49
C ALA A 109 -11.49 12.86 28.31
N VAL A 110 -11.79 13.27 27.07
CA VAL A 110 -11.15 12.75 25.86
C VAL A 110 -9.64 13.05 25.88
N TRP A 111 -9.26 14.29 26.16
CA TRP A 111 -7.85 14.70 26.26
C TRP A 111 -7.07 13.88 27.28
N LYS A 112 -7.65 13.66 28.47
CA LYS A 112 -7.04 12.83 29.53
C LYS A 112 -6.90 11.37 29.10
N GLY A 113 -7.90 10.82 28.43
CA GLY A 113 -7.84 9.46 27.88
C GLY A 113 -6.68 9.31 26.90
N ILE A 114 -6.56 10.22 25.93
CA ILE A 114 -5.47 10.23 24.94
C ILE A 114 -4.11 10.37 25.64
N SER A 115 -4.00 11.29 26.61
CA SER A 115 -2.75 11.54 27.35
C SER A 115 -2.23 10.31 28.10
N VAL A 116 -3.13 9.50 28.66
CA VAL A 116 -2.74 8.24 29.35
C VAL A 116 -2.40 7.14 28.35
N SER A 117 -2.96 7.17 27.14
CA SER A 117 -2.81 6.14 26.12
C SER A 117 -1.75 6.44 25.05
N VAL A 118 -0.91 7.46 25.22
CA VAL A 118 0.10 7.89 24.22
C VAL A 118 1.00 6.75 23.71
N TRP A 119 1.45 5.87 24.60
CA TRP A 119 2.28 4.72 24.25
C TRP A 119 1.51 3.66 23.45
N LEU A 120 0.23 3.45 23.78
CA LEU A 120 -0.65 2.54 23.06
C LEU A 120 -0.94 3.07 21.65
N ILE A 121 -1.15 4.39 21.52
CA ILE A 121 -1.33 5.05 20.23
C ILE A 121 -0.08 4.87 19.37
N LEU A 122 1.12 5.10 19.93
CA LEU A 122 2.38 4.90 19.22
C LEU A 122 2.55 3.44 18.76
N ALA A 123 2.26 2.47 19.64
CA ALA A 123 2.34 1.05 19.29
C ALA A 123 1.35 0.65 18.19
N ALA A 124 0.11 1.13 18.27
CA ALA A 124 -0.90 0.92 17.23
C ALA A 124 -0.48 1.53 15.89
N TYR A 125 0.17 2.70 15.93
CA TYR A 125 0.66 3.36 14.73
C TYR A 125 1.86 2.63 14.09
N ILE A 126 2.77 2.08 14.90
CA ILE A 126 3.83 1.19 14.39
C ILE A 126 3.21 -0.06 13.74
N LEU A 127 2.22 -0.67 14.40
CA LEU A 127 1.52 -1.84 13.87
C LEU A 127 0.81 -1.52 12.54
N TYR A 128 0.19 -0.34 12.42
CA TYR A 128 -0.40 0.14 11.18
C TYR A 128 0.61 0.10 10.01
N TRP A 129 1.84 0.57 10.21
CA TRP A 129 2.87 0.51 9.16
C TRP A 129 3.31 -0.90 8.79
N VAL A 130 3.36 -1.81 9.77
CA VAL A 130 3.62 -3.24 9.50
C VAL A 130 2.48 -3.85 8.68
N LEU A 131 1.22 -3.55 9.01
CA LEU A 131 0.05 -4.06 8.29
C LEU A 131 -0.01 -3.55 6.85
N ILE A 132 0.35 -2.28 6.60
CA ILE A 132 0.47 -1.74 5.24
C ILE A 132 1.48 -2.55 4.43
N GLY A 133 2.64 -2.87 5.02
CA GLY A 133 3.63 -3.70 4.35
C GLY A 133 3.12 -5.09 4.00
N TYR A 134 2.39 -5.72 4.91
CA TYR A 134 1.76 -7.01 4.68
C TYR A 134 0.70 -6.95 3.57
N GLN A 135 -0.21 -5.97 3.62
CA GLN A 135 -1.28 -5.81 2.63
C GLN A 135 -0.73 -5.45 1.25
N GLY A 136 0.24 -4.55 1.17
CA GLY A 136 0.78 -4.10 -0.11
C GLY A 136 1.52 -5.20 -0.87
N VAL A 137 2.21 -6.12 -0.20
CA VAL A 137 2.79 -7.30 -0.89
C VAL A 137 1.72 -8.31 -1.28
N ARG A 138 0.68 -8.47 -0.45
CA ARG A 138 -0.42 -9.39 -0.76
C ARG A 138 -1.25 -8.92 -1.96
N GLU A 139 -1.43 -7.62 -2.13
CA GLU A 139 -2.22 -7.03 -3.23
C GLU A 139 -1.40 -6.81 -4.51
N PHE A 140 -0.11 -6.44 -4.39
CA PHE A 140 0.72 -6.02 -5.53
C PHE A 140 1.95 -6.94 -5.77
N GLY A 141 2.03 -8.08 -5.09
CA GLY A 141 3.09 -9.07 -5.25
C GLY A 141 4.51 -8.52 -4.97
N GLN A 142 5.51 -9.00 -5.72
CA GLN A 142 6.91 -8.61 -5.55
C GLN A 142 7.15 -7.11 -5.77
N ARG A 143 6.40 -6.45 -6.67
CA ARG A 143 6.51 -5.01 -6.94
C ARG A 143 5.87 -4.17 -5.83
N GLY A 144 4.98 -4.77 -5.03
CA GLY A 144 4.33 -4.15 -3.88
C GLY A 144 5.27 -3.60 -2.82
N GLU A 145 6.45 -4.20 -2.60
CA GLU A 145 7.41 -3.68 -1.62
C GLU A 145 7.89 -2.26 -1.95
N ARG A 146 8.15 -1.98 -3.24
CA ARG A 146 8.56 -0.64 -3.69
C ARG A 146 7.41 0.36 -3.51
N LEU A 147 6.19 -0.04 -3.86
CA LEU A 147 4.99 0.77 -3.69
C LEU A 147 4.71 1.11 -2.21
N VAL A 148 4.81 0.10 -1.33
CA VAL A 148 4.67 0.28 0.12
C VAL A 148 5.71 1.28 0.62
N LEU A 149 6.98 1.08 0.30
CA LEU A 149 8.04 1.99 0.77
C LEU A 149 7.82 3.42 0.28
N HIS A 150 7.41 3.59 -0.98
CA HIS A 150 7.09 4.90 -1.52
C HIS A 150 5.88 5.53 -0.80
N THR A 151 4.86 4.73 -0.51
CA THR A 151 3.66 5.14 0.25
C THR A 151 4.00 5.58 1.67
N ILE A 152 4.85 4.82 2.37
CA ILE A 152 5.32 5.15 3.72
C ILE A 152 6.09 6.46 3.70
N LEU A 153 7.03 6.62 2.77
CA LEU A 153 7.87 7.83 2.68
C LEU A 153 7.04 9.08 2.39
N ILE A 154 6.10 9.02 1.45
CA ILE A 154 5.22 10.17 1.17
C ILE A 154 4.32 10.44 2.38
N SER A 155 3.72 9.39 2.93
CA SER A 155 2.78 9.53 4.04
C SER A 155 3.47 9.97 5.33
N MET A 156 4.77 9.76 5.52
CA MET A 156 5.48 10.25 6.71
C MET A 156 5.82 11.73 6.66
N VAL A 157 5.73 12.39 5.50
CA VAL A 157 6.11 13.82 5.36
C VAL A 157 5.38 14.72 6.37
N PRO A 158 4.04 14.61 6.56
CA PRO A 158 3.35 15.35 7.61
C PRO A 158 3.87 15.06 9.03
N ASN A 159 4.25 13.80 9.34
CA ASN A 159 4.85 13.45 10.63
C ASN A 159 6.15 14.21 10.88
N VAL A 160 7.03 14.20 9.87
CA VAL A 160 8.34 14.84 9.97
C VAL A 160 8.19 16.36 10.10
N ILE A 161 7.29 16.97 9.32
CA ILE A 161 6.98 18.40 9.43
C ILE A 161 6.46 18.74 10.82
N PHE A 162 5.48 17.97 11.32
CA PHE A 162 4.93 18.17 12.66
C PHE A 162 6.01 18.07 13.73
N MET A 163 6.88 17.07 13.64
CA MET A 163 8.02 16.92 14.53
C MET A 163 8.96 18.12 14.55
N PHE A 164 9.29 18.70 13.39
CA PHE A 164 10.12 19.91 13.34
C PHE A 164 9.44 21.11 13.99
N VAL A 165 8.13 21.26 13.83
CA VAL A 165 7.37 22.34 14.49
C VAL A 165 7.55 22.30 16.02
N PHE A 166 7.58 21.11 16.63
CA PHE A 166 7.82 20.97 18.08
C PHE A 166 9.29 21.08 18.47
N LEU A 167 10.22 20.54 17.66
CA LEU A 167 11.65 20.61 17.97
C LEU A 167 12.21 22.03 17.91
N PHE A 168 11.64 22.91 17.09
CA PHE A 168 12.03 24.31 16.98
C PHE A 168 11.17 25.25 17.85
N ASP A 169 10.34 24.71 18.76
CA ASP A 169 9.45 25.47 19.63
C ASP A 169 8.56 26.49 18.88
N LEU A 170 8.16 26.19 17.63
CA LEU A 170 7.26 27.06 16.85
C LEU A 170 5.86 27.13 17.48
N VAL A 171 5.50 26.14 18.30
CA VAL A 171 4.21 26.04 19.00
C VAL A 171 4.45 26.03 20.51
N PRO A 172 3.67 26.79 21.31
CA PRO A 172 3.85 26.82 22.75
C PRO A 172 3.67 25.44 23.38
N ALA A 173 4.72 24.93 24.04
CA ALA A 173 4.69 23.64 24.75
C ALA A 173 3.58 23.56 25.82
N ALA A 174 3.09 24.71 26.29
CA ALA A 174 1.94 24.84 27.18
C ALA A 174 0.67 24.11 26.67
N LEU A 175 0.45 24.08 25.35
CA LEU A 175 -0.73 23.46 24.73
C LEU A 175 -0.74 21.92 24.82
N PHE A 176 0.42 21.31 25.15
CA PHE A 176 0.61 19.86 25.12
C PHE A 176 1.25 19.30 26.40
N GLN A 177 1.22 20.07 27.50
CA GLN A 177 1.98 19.79 28.74
C GLN A 177 1.84 18.36 29.30
N SER A 178 0.74 17.65 29.01
CA SER A 178 0.53 16.26 29.46
C SER A 178 0.84 15.18 28.42
N LEU A 179 0.97 15.54 27.14
CA LEU A 179 1.08 14.61 26.00
C LEU A 179 2.50 14.52 25.44
N LEU A 180 3.20 15.66 25.35
CA LEU A 180 4.50 15.76 24.68
C LEU A 180 5.64 15.91 25.68
N THR A 181 5.86 14.87 26.50
CA THR A 181 7.09 14.81 27.29
C THR A 181 8.31 14.70 26.35
N PRO A 182 9.48 15.24 26.71
CA PRO A 182 10.68 15.15 25.86
C PRO A 182 11.03 13.70 25.46
N TRP A 183 10.84 12.76 26.39
CA TRP A 183 11.02 11.32 26.13
C TRP A 183 10.05 10.77 25.08
N PHE A 184 8.78 11.20 25.13
CA PHE A 184 7.79 10.77 24.16
C PHE A 184 8.05 11.35 22.76
N ILE A 185 8.47 12.62 22.67
CA ILE A 185 8.89 13.24 21.39
C ILE A 185 10.06 12.45 20.78
N GLY A 186 11.08 12.13 21.58
CA GLY A 186 12.22 11.32 21.14
C GLY A 186 11.80 9.93 20.67
N ALA A 187 10.89 9.27 21.39
CA ALA A 187 10.35 7.98 20.99
C ALA A 187 9.57 8.07 19.66
N CYS A 188 8.77 9.11 19.45
CA CYS A 188 8.08 9.36 18.18
C CYS A 188 9.05 9.63 17.03
N ALA A 189 10.15 10.34 17.29
CA ALA A 189 11.24 10.56 16.32
C ALA A 189 11.84 9.24 15.85
N CYS A 190 12.27 8.42 16.81
CA CYS A 190 12.85 7.12 16.55
C CYS A 190 11.87 6.22 15.81
N ALA A 191 10.61 6.16 16.25
CA ALA A 191 9.57 5.39 15.58
C ALA A 191 9.36 5.85 14.14
N THR A 192 9.31 7.16 13.88
CA THR A 192 9.12 7.72 12.54
C THR A 192 10.24 7.30 11.59
N LEU A 193 11.49 7.30 12.06
CA LEU A 193 12.63 6.80 11.28
C LEU A 193 12.57 5.29 11.02
N LEU A 194 11.92 4.54 11.91
CA LEU A 194 11.76 3.09 11.79
C LEU A 194 10.57 2.65 10.93
N PHE A 195 9.62 3.53 10.57
CA PHE A 195 8.46 3.16 9.76
C PHE A 195 8.80 2.44 8.44
N PRO A 196 9.83 2.86 7.66
CA PRO A 196 10.21 2.11 6.47
C PRO A 196 10.70 0.69 6.79
N ALA A 197 11.41 0.50 7.90
CA ALA A 197 11.84 -0.81 8.36
C ALA A 197 10.64 -1.67 8.81
N CYS A 198 9.70 -1.09 9.57
CA CYS A 198 8.45 -1.74 9.96
C CYS A 198 7.63 -2.19 8.74
N GLY A 199 7.52 -1.33 7.71
CA GLY A 199 6.89 -1.68 6.44
C GLY A 199 7.56 -2.88 5.77
N ARG A 200 8.91 -2.91 5.71
CA ARG A 200 9.65 -4.07 5.17
C ARG A 200 9.42 -5.35 5.95
N ILE A 201 9.31 -5.27 7.28
CA ILE A 201 8.95 -6.43 8.11
C ILE A 201 7.57 -6.97 7.71
N GLY A 202 6.60 -6.07 7.53
CA GLY A 202 5.28 -6.42 6.98
C GLY A 202 5.38 -7.10 5.61
N CYS A 203 6.14 -6.52 4.69
CA CYS A 203 6.39 -7.07 3.36
C CYS A 203 6.99 -8.49 3.42
N TYR A 204 7.93 -8.71 4.34
CA TYR A 204 8.55 -10.03 4.55
C TYR A 204 7.53 -11.09 4.97
N PHE A 205 6.66 -10.77 5.93
CA PHE A 205 5.59 -11.69 6.36
C PHE A 205 4.57 -11.93 5.25
N GLY A 206 4.23 -10.91 4.46
CA GLY A 206 3.34 -11.05 3.31
C GLY A 206 3.89 -12.00 2.25
N ARG A 207 5.18 -11.90 1.92
CA ARG A 207 5.85 -12.79 0.95
C ARG A 207 5.82 -14.26 1.38
N ARG A 208 6.00 -14.54 2.68
CA ARG A 208 6.04 -15.90 3.22
C ARG A 208 4.71 -16.66 3.12
N GLN A 209 3.58 -15.97 2.94
CA GLN A 209 2.29 -16.62 2.71
C GLN A 209 1.98 -16.87 1.23
N LEU A 210 2.70 -16.20 0.33
CA LEU A 210 2.56 -16.36 -1.13
C LEU A 210 3.51 -17.43 -1.69
N ALA A 211 4.57 -17.78 -0.97
CA ALA A 211 5.54 -18.82 -1.30
C ALA A 211 5.17 -20.15 -0.63
#